data_AF-A0A7Z0N508-F1
#
_entry.id   AF-A0A7Z0N508-F1
#
_cell.length_a   1.000
_cell.length_b   1.000
_cell.length_c   1.000
_cell.angle_alpha   90.00
_cell.angle_beta   90.00
_cell.angle_gamma   90.00
#
_symmetry.space_group_name_H-M   'P 1'
#
loop_
_entity.id
_entity.type
_entity.pdbx_description
1 polymer ?
#
loop_
_entity_poly.entity_id
_entity_poly.type
_entity_poly.pdbx_seq_one_letter_code
_entity_poly.pdbx_strand_id
1 'polypeptide(L)'
;MPLDDDIILPMPCDGAMAFRKIHIPSAGPLDDYPINIGQDGTGWGYVEQRRPSYVSGNFSEVEGGSRYYLLAKYETTQLQYEALMAEECPSPSTRLRLPAVSVSWFDATAAADRYNLWLRQNTEDILPQEDGVLGFVRLPTEIEWEYAARGGLEVGTAEFRDSRYPMPEGLNGHEWFAGPQSANGQLQLAGLLQPNPLGLHDVLGNVAEMMFEPFRLNKLDRQHGQAGGFVVRGGNYLTPQSDIRTSLRGEEPYYREAGQSQSGQVGFRLSLVAPTLTSRERIAAIDESWQHLGKDLADGDATQDTPGTVEQLSSLAAEQEDIALQEQLQDLENQLRASNQRQEEARNLAVRASLNLGSFLCTKLEDDGVFLDFLHNNYQMNCGVDSTDTSCDMRQQRLEEQDARLEALSRYYASSLVESATLYGENLLGEQVGVFEEIITHNKQLTQLKPYLHTHWENQREYLQQQHISTNDWLENCKAMAN
;
A
#
# COMPACT_ATOMS: atom_id res chain seq x y z
N MET A 1 -20.26 -11.73 1.12
CA MET A 1 -20.66 -11.26 2.46
C MET A 1 -19.57 -10.32 2.93
N PRO A 2 -19.90 -9.26 3.70
CA PRO A 2 -18.89 -8.43 4.33
C PRO A 2 -17.97 -9.26 5.23
N LEU A 3 -16.71 -8.83 5.34
CA LEU A 3 -15.73 -9.32 6.31
C LEU A 3 -15.95 -8.62 7.65
N ASP A 4 -15.42 -9.20 8.73
CA ASP A 4 -15.65 -8.72 10.10
C ASP A 4 -15.10 -7.30 10.35
N ASP A 5 -14.07 -6.91 9.61
CA ASP A 5 -13.39 -5.61 9.68
C ASP A 5 -13.85 -4.63 8.57
N ASP A 6 -14.89 -4.97 7.80
CA ASP A 6 -15.52 -4.02 6.87
C ASP A 6 -16.38 -3.00 7.64
N ILE A 7 -16.33 -1.74 7.21
CA ILE A 7 -17.19 -0.67 7.73
C ILE A 7 -18.52 -0.71 6.98
N ILE A 8 -19.60 -0.97 7.71
CA ILE A 8 -20.95 -1.02 7.15
C ILE A 8 -21.66 0.31 7.43
N LEU A 9 -21.91 1.07 6.37
CA LEU A 9 -22.71 2.29 6.46
C LEU A 9 -24.12 2.02 5.97
N PRO A 10 -25.16 2.43 6.71
CA PRO A 10 -26.53 2.27 6.26
C PRO A 10 -26.84 3.22 5.11
N MET A 11 -27.90 2.90 4.38
CA MET A 11 -28.41 3.66 3.26
C MET A 11 -29.92 3.88 3.45
N PRO A 12 -30.55 4.79 2.67
CA PRO A 12 -32.00 4.83 2.60
C PRO A 12 -32.61 3.46 2.32
N CYS A 13 -33.90 3.32 2.62
CA CYS A 13 -34.68 2.10 2.33
C CYS A 13 -34.16 0.85 3.04
N ASP A 14 -33.68 1.00 4.28
CA ASP A 14 -33.09 -0.06 5.12
C ASP A 14 -31.91 -0.78 4.45
N GLY A 15 -31.25 -0.12 3.50
CA GLY A 15 -30.10 -0.63 2.78
C GLY A 15 -28.79 -0.43 3.55
N ALA A 16 -27.71 -0.95 2.98
CA ALA A 16 -26.36 -0.72 3.48
C ALA A 16 -25.32 -0.81 2.36
N MET A 17 -24.16 -0.21 2.59
CA MET A 17 -22.96 -0.33 1.78
C MET A 17 -21.78 -0.74 2.65
N ALA A 18 -21.07 -1.77 2.22
CA ALA A 18 -19.85 -2.24 2.88
C ALA A 18 -18.63 -1.54 2.27
N PHE A 19 -17.76 -1.02 3.13
CA PHE A 19 -16.49 -0.41 2.77
C PHE A 19 -15.33 -1.17 3.39
N ARG A 20 -14.28 -1.38 2.59
CA ARG A 20 -13.03 -1.99 3.01
C ARG A 20 -12.02 -0.91 3.41
N LYS A 21 -11.36 -1.07 4.55
CA LYS A 21 -10.19 -0.25 4.90
C LYS A 21 -9.00 -0.60 4.00
N ILE A 22 -8.44 0.41 3.34
CA ILE A 22 -7.24 0.30 2.53
C ILE A 22 -6.11 1.01 3.27
N HIS A 23 -5.26 0.24 3.93
CA HIS A 23 -4.17 0.73 4.79
C HIS A 23 -2.95 1.16 3.98
N ILE A 24 -2.28 2.20 4.46
CA ILE A 24 -1.08 2.80 3.87
C ILE A 24 -0.10 3.06 5.03
N PRO A 25 1.15 2.61 4.94
CA PRO A 25 2.11 2.64 6.04
C PRO A 25 2.81 4.00 6.08
N SER A 26 2.04 5.03 6.42
CA SER A 26 2.48 6.43 6.56
C SER A 26 1.64 7.05 7.68
N ALA A 27 2.28 7.83 8.56
CA ALA A 27 1.61 8.46 9.72
C ALA A 27 1.63 9.99 9.62
N GLY A 28 2.73 10.57 9.12
CA GLY A 28 2.93 12.00 9.05
C GLY A 28 1.95 12.70 8.11
N PRO A 29 1.75 14.01 8.28
CA PRO A 29 0.72 14.74 7.57
C PRO A 29 1.01 14.97 6.08
N LEU A 30 2.29 14.97 5.67
CA LEU A 30 2.73 14.99 4.27
C LEU A 30 3.40 13.67 3.84
N ASP A 31 3.41 12.67 4.71
CA ASP A 31 3.97 11.37 4.39
C ASP A 31 3.07 10.66 3.37
N ASP A 32 3.69 10.05 2.37
CA ASP A 32 3.01 9.20 1.40
C ASP A 32 3.81 7.90 1.17
N TYR A 33 3.14 6.95 0.53
CA TYR A 33 3.73 5.66 0.21
C TYR A 33 4.05 5.59 -1.28
N PRO A 34 5.34 5.42 -1.66
CA PRO A 34 5.74 5.37 -3.06
C PRO A 34 5.32 4.05 -3.69
N ILE A 35 4.64 4.15 -4.83
CA ILE A 35 4.16 3.01 -5.62
C ILE A 35 4.48 3.19 -7.10
N ASN A 36 4.40 2.11 -7.86
CA ASN A 36 4.46 2.18 -9.32
C ASN A 36 3.11 1.71 -9.89
N ILE A 37 2.46 2.59 -10.65
CA ILE A 37 1.20 2.30 -11.32
C ILE A 37 1.43 2.19 -12.83
N GLY A 38 0.52 1.53 -13.54
CA GLY A 38 0.67 1.20 -14.95
C GLY A 38 1.50 -0.06 -15.22
N GLN A 39 1.71 -0.35 -16.50
CA GLN A 39 2.38 -1.54 -16.99
C GLN A 39 3.23 -1.24 -18.24
N ASP A 40 4.41 -1.85 -18.29
CA ASP A 40 5.31 -1.76 -19.44
C ASP A 40 4.94 -2.76 -20.53
N GLY A 41 5.30 -2.46 -21.78
CA GLY A 41 5.19 -3.43 -22.88
C GLY A 41 3.77 -3.70 -23.39
N THR A 42 2.78 -2.91 -23.00
CA THR A 42 1.37 -3.08 -23.45
C THR A 42 1.16 -2.69 -24.93
N GLY A 43 2.12 -2.00 -25.55
CA GLY A 43 1.93 -1.33 -26.85
C GLY A 43 1.19 0.01 -26.76
N TRP A 44 0.63 0.34 -25.59
CA TRP A 44 -0.13 1.55 -25.29
C TRP A 44 0.56 2.41 -24.24
N GLY A 45 1.88 2.62 -24.38
CA GLY A 45 2.68 3.34 -23.38
C GLY A 45 2.15 4.75 -23.09
N TYR A 46 1.62 5.43 -24.10
CA TYR A 46 0.98 6.75 -23.93
C TYR A 46 -0.31 6.73 -23.09
N VAL A 47 -0.86 5.56 -22.79
CA VAL A 47 -2.02 5.40 -21.89
C VAL A 47 -1.56 4.79 -20.57
N GLU A 48 -0.85 3.66 -20.63
CA GLU A 48 -0.66 2.75 -19.50
C GLU A 48 0.78 2.59 -19.03
N GLN A 49 1.75 3.27 -19.65
CA GLN A 49 3.16 3.15 -19.26
C GLN A 49 3.34 3.28 -17.76
N ARG A 50 4.19 2.41 -17.21
CA ARG A 50 4.50 2.41 -15.80
C ARG A 50 5.12 3.74 -15.38
N ARG A 51 4.64 4.30 -14.28
CA ARG A 51 5.12 5.55 -13.70
C ARG A 51 5.16 5.49 -12.17
N PRO A 52 6.12 6.18 -11.54
CA PRO A 52 6.08 6.38 -10.10
C PRO A 52 4.84 7.21 -9.73
N SER A 53 4.28 6.91 -8.57
CA SER A 53 3.16 7.62 -7.98
C SER A 53 3.21 7.44 -6.46
N TYR A 54 2.31 8.11 -5.76
CA TYR A 54 2.31 8.17 -4.31
C TYR A 54 0.87 8.08 -3.83
N VAL A 55 0.66 7.35 -2.74
CA VAL A 55 -0.67 7.17 -2.15
C VAL A 55 -0.59 7.46 -0.65
N SER A 56 -1.61 8.12 -0.11
CA SER A 56 -1.73 8.38 1.33
C SER A 56 -3.18 8.17 1.77
N GLY A 57 -3.36 7.83 3.04
CA GLY A 57 -4.68 7.62 3.63
C GLY A 57 -5.26 8.93 4.16
N ASN A 58 -6.58 9.00 4.28
CA ASN A 58 -7.26 10.20 4.77
C ASN A 58 -7.52 10.15 6.27
N PHE A 59 -7.77 8.97 6.82
CA PHE A 59 -8.01 8.75 8.24
C PHE A 59 -6.76 8.17 8.91
N SER A 60 -6.44 8.66 10.09
CA SER A 60 -5.37 8.10 10.92
C SER A 60 -5.89 6.87 11.67
N GLU A 61 -5.09 5.80 11.76
CA GLU A 61 -5.40 4.75 12.73
C GLU A 61 -5.14 5.22 14.16
N VAL A 62 -5.97 4.77 15.11
CA VAL A 62 -5.88 5.17 16.52
C VAL A 62 -4.64 4.54 17.18
N GLU A 63 -4.29 3.33 16.75
CA GLU A 63 -3.14 2.56 17.20
C GLU A 63 -2.35 2.16 15.96
N GLY A 64 -1.25 2.85 15.66
CA GLY A 64 -0.38 2.48 14.53
C GLY A 64 0.20 3.67 13.78
N GLY A 65 1.26 3.39 13.02
CA GLY A 65 1.95 4.35 12.14
C GLY A 65 1.33 4.41 10.74
N SER A 66 0.03 4.13 10.60
CA SER A 66 -0.65 4.01 9.32
C SER A 66 -1.87 4.91 9.18
N ARG A 67 -2.19 5.22 7.92
CA ARG A 67 -3.40 5.91 7.50
C ARG A 67 -4.20 5.00 6.58
N TYR A 68 -5.50 5.25 6.46
CA TYR A 68 -6.35 4.51 5.55
C TYR A 68 -7.36 5.41 4.83
N TYR A 69 -7.86 4.90 3.71
CA TYR A 69 -9.13 5.34 3.14
C TYR A 69 -10.06 4.14 3.00
N LEU A 70 -11.33 4.39 2.75
CA LEU A 70 -12.35 3.35 2.69
C LEU A 70 -12.82 3.21 1.24
N LEU A 71 -12.78 2.00 0.67
CA LEU A 71 -13.27 1.74 -0.67
C LEU A 71 -14.46 0.78 -0.63
N ALA A 72 -15.54 1.11 -1.34
CA ALA A 72 -16.72 0.25 -1.40
C ALA A 72 -16.32 -1.15 -1.91
N LYS A 73 -16.76 -2.17 -1.16
CA LYS A 73 -16.37 -3.57 -1.37
C LYS A 73 -16.82 -4.12 -2.72
N TYR A 74 -17.93 -3.60 -3.22
CA TYR A 74 -18.59 -3.99 -4.47
C TYR A 74 -18.80 -2.76 -5.35
N GLU A 75 -19.02 -2.98 -6.64
CA GLU A 75 -19.62 -2.00 -7.53
C GLU A 75 -20.98 -1.55 -6.95
N THR A 76 -21.34 -0.28 -7.12
CA THR A 76 -22.64 0.23 -6.66
C THR A 76 -23.74 -0.48 -7.43
N THR A 77 -24.61 -1.20 -6.73
CA THR A 77 -25.71 -1.95 -7.37
C THR A 77 -26.84 -1.02 -7.80
N GLN A 78 -27.66 -1.46 -8.76
CA GLN A 78 -28.87 -0.76 -9.19
C GLN A 78 -29.81 -0.49 -8.00
N LEU A 79 -29.92 -1.43 -7.06
CA LEU A 79 -30.74 -1.28 -5.85
C LEU A 79 -30.24 -0.12 -4.97
N GLN A 80 -28.93 -0.05 -4.74
CA GLN A 80 -28.30 1.01 -3.96
C GLN A 80 -28.42 2.37 -4.65
N TYR A 81 -28.22 2.40 -5.96
CA TYR A 81 -28.39 3.62 -6.75
C TYR A 81 -29.84 4.13 -6.70
N GLU A 82 -30.83 3.25 -6.92
CA GLU A 82 -32.25 3.61 -6.84
C GLU A 82 -32.65 4.05 -5.42
N ALA A 83 -32.13 3.42 -4.36
CA ALA A 83 -32.39 3.84 -2.99
C ALA A 83 -31.92 5.28 -2.69
N LEU A 84 -30.87 5.76 -3.37
CA LEU A 84 -30.38 7.13 -3.24
C LEU A 84 -31.11 8.12 -4.16
N MET A 85 -31.49 7.66 -5.35
CA MET A 85 -31.87 8.55 -6.45
C MET A 85 -33.38 8.64 -6.71
N ALA A 86 -34.13 7.56 -6.42
CA ALA A 86 -35.57 7.52 -6.64
C ALA A 86 -36.34 8.27 -5.54
N GLU A 87 -37.56 8.69 -5.86
CA GLU A 87 -38.47 9.30 -4.87
C GLU A 87 -39.05 8.27 -3.91
N GLU A 88 -39.29 7.04 -4.40
CA GLU A 88 -39.84 5.93 -3.64
C GLU A 88 -38.81 4.81 -3.50
N CYS A 89 -38.83 4.12 -2.35
CA CYS A 89 -37.93 3.01 -2.11
C CYS A 89 -38.19 1.84 -3.08
N PRO A 90 -37.16 1.36 -3.80
CA PRO A 90 -37.31 0.25 -4.73
C PRO A 90 -37.61 -1.05 -3.98
N SER A 91 -38.44 -1.92 -4.57
CA SER A 91 -38.67 -3.27 -4.04
C SER A 91 -37.47 -4.18 -4.34
N PRO A 92 -36.78 -4.75 -3.32
CA PRO A 92 -35.59 -5.56 -3.54
C PRO A 92 -35.85 -6.75 -4.47
N SER A 93 -34.94 -6.98 -5.42
CA SER A 93 -34.98 -8.14 -6.30
C SER A 93 -33.57 -8.53 -6.75
N THR A 94 -33.39 -9.79 -7.16
CA THR A 94 -32.10 -10.27 -7.68
C THR A 94 -31.60 -9.43 -8.86
N ARG A 95 -32.49 -8.94 -9.73
CA ARG A 95 -32.12 -8.10 -10.87
C ARG A 95 -31.48 -6.78 -10.42
N LEU A 96 -31.94 -6.20 -9.31
CA LEU A 96 -31.41 -4.93 -8.80
C LEU A 96 -30.04 -5.10 -8.10
N ARG A 97 -29.53 -6.33 -7.96
CA ARG A 97 -28.15 -6.60 -7.51
C ARG A 97 -27.11 -6.49 -8.64
N LEU A 98 -27.54 -6.29 -9.89
CA LEU A 98 -26.63 -5.95 -10.97
C LEU A 98 -26.01 -4.57 -10.68
N PRO A 99 -24.77 -4.30 -11.13
CA PRO A 99 -24.18 -2.97 -11.06
C PRO A 99 -25.06 -1.90 -11.71
N ALA A 100 -25.09 -0.72 -11.13
CA ALA A 100 -25.72 0.45 -11.72
C ALA A 100 -24.89 0.91 -12.93
N VAL A 101 -25.43 0.66 -14.12
CA VAL A 101 -24.87 1.07 -15.41
C VAL A 101 -25.81 2.02 -16.12
N SER A 102 -25.40 2.57 -17.26
CA SER A 102 -26.16 3.60 -17.98
C SER A 102 -26.43 4.85 -17.14
N VAL A 103 -25.58 5.09 -16.14
CA VAL A 103 -25.48 6.33 -15.38
C VAL A 103 -24.37 7.18 -15.98
N SER A 104 -24.51 8.51 -15.94
CA SER A 104 -23.42 9.41 -16.33
C SER A 104 -22.45 9.63 -15.17
N TRP A 105 -21.29 10.22 -15.46
CA TRP A 105 -20.36 10.66 -14.42
C TRP A 105 -21.02 11.68 -13.46
N PHE A 106 -21.88 12.56 -13.98
CA PHE A 106 -22.63 13.52 -13.17
C PHE A 106 -23.69 12.83 -12.31
N ASP A 107 -24.32 11.77 -12.81
CA ASP A 107 -25.29 10.98 -12.05
C ASP A 107 -24.60 10.22 -10.90
N ALA A 108 -23.42 9.66 -11.13
CA ALA A 108 -22.64 8.96 -10.11
C ALA A 108 -22.18 9.91 -8.99
N THR A 109 -21.71 11.11 -9.36
CA THR A 109 -21.33 12.15 -8.38
C THR A 109 -22.54 12.73 -7.65
N ALA A 110 -23.68 12.88 -8.31
CA ALA A 110 -24.94 13.26 -7.65
C ALA A 110 -25.42 12.18 -6.65
N ALA A 111 -25.24 10.90 -6.97
CA ALA A 111 -25.53 9.82 -6.04
C ALA A 111 -24.61 9.87 -4.81
N ALA A 112 -23.31 10.15 -5.00
CA ALA A 112 -22.38 10.36 -3.90
C ALA A 112 -22.78 11.56 -3.03
N ASP A 113 -23.17 12.70 -3.63
CA ASP A 113 -23.67 13.87 -2.91
C ASP A 113 -24.93 13.56 -2.09
N ARG A 114 -25.94 12.91 -2.68
CA ARG A 114 -27.15 12.50 -1.95
C ARG A 114 -26.83 11.57 -0.80
N TYR A 115 -25.89 10.64 -1.00
CA TYR A 115 -25.50 9.74 0.07
C TYR A 115 -24.80 10.48 1.22
N ASN A 116 -23.90 11.43 0.91
CA ASN A 116 -23.27 12.29 1.92
C ASN A 116 -24.29 13.07 2.75
N LEU A 117 -25.27 13.69 2.10
CA LEU A 117 -26.32 14.45 2.78
C LEU A 117 -27.17 13.54 3.67
N TRP A 118 -27.51 12.35 3.19
CA TRP A 118 -28.29 11.38 3.94
C TRP A 118 -27.52 10.85 5.16
N LEU A 119 -26.25 10.47 5.00
CA LEU A 119 -25.40 9.97 6.10
C LEU A 119 -25.28 11.00 7.23
N ARG A 120 -25.12 12.29 6.89
CA ARG A 120 -25.04 13.37 7.90
C ARG A 120 -26.36 13.59 8.63
N GLN A 121 -27.49 13.32 8.00
CA GLN A 121 -28.81 13.48 8.63
C GLN A 121 -29.20 12.28 9.51
N ASN A 122 -28.68 11.09 9.21
CA ASN A 122 -29.19 9.85 9.80
C ASN A 122 -28.16 9.09 10.64
N THR A 123 -26.86 9.26 10.37
CA THR A 123 -25.79 8.42 10.94
C THR A 123 -24.48 9.17 11.13
N GLU A 124 -24.57 10.40 11.62
CA GLU A 124 -23.39 11.24 11.91
C GLU A 124 -22.43 10.59 12.92
N ASP A 125 -22.99 9.85 13.89
CA ASP A 125 -22.29 9.24 15.02
C ASP A 125 -21.36 8.08 14.64
N ILE A 126 -21.65 7.38 13.54
CA ILE A 126 -20.85 6.25 13.05
C ILE A 126 -20.02 6.58 11.80
N LEU A 127 -20.16 7.80 11.26
CA LEU A 127 -19.39 8.21 10.08
C LEU A 127 -17.93 8.46 10.50
N PRO A 128 -16.94 7.82 9.83
CA PRO A 128 -15.53 8.05 10.12
C PRO A 128 -15.14 9.52 10.06
N GLN A 129 -14.26 9.94 10.95
CA GLN A 129 -13.85 11.33 11.12
C GLN A 129 -12.33 11.41 11.22
N GLU A 130 -11.77 12.56 10.81
CA GLU A 130 -10.39 12.93 11.06
C GLU A 130 -10.39 14.29 11.79
N ASP A 131 -9.76 14.39 12.95
CA ASP A 131 -9.78 15.56 13.84
C ASP A 131 -11.20 16.12 14.14
N GLY A 132 -12.19 15.24 14.29
CA GLY A 132 -13.58 15.63 14.49
C GLY A 132 -14.28 16.18 13.24
N VAL A 133 -13.63 16.10 12.08
CA VAL A 133 -14.23 16.44 10.78
C VAL A 133 -14.75 15.17 10.13
N LEU A 134 -16.08 15.12 9.96
CA LEU A 134 -16.79 14.04 9.29
C LEU A 134 -16.28 13.81 7.86
N GLY A 135 -16.01 12.54 7.53
CA GLY A 135 -15.69 12.10 6.18
C GLY A 135 -16.82 12.32 5.16
N PHE A 136 -16.52 12.01 3.91
CA PHE A 136 -17.46 12.09 2.80
C PHE A 136 -17.13 11.06 1.70
N VAL A 137 -18.16 10.59 1.01
CA VAL A 137 -18.05 9.70 -0.14
C VAL A 137 -17.82 10.49 -1.44
N ARG A 138 -17.02 9.93 -2.33
CA ARG A 138 -16.82 10.39 -3.71
C ARG A 138 -16.46 9.20 -4.62
N LEU A 139 -16.29 9.44 -5.91
CA LEU A 139 -15.60 8.47 -6.78
C LEU A 139 -14.14 8.30 -6.30
N PRO A 140 -13.53 7.11 -6.48
CA PRO A 140 -12.11 6.92 -6.18
C PRO A 140 -11.23 7.69 -7.15
N THR A 141 -10.02 8.07 -6.73
CA THR A 141 -8.97 8.48 -7.68
C THR A 141 -8.42 7.25 -8.41
N GLU A 142 -7.76 7.45 -9.54
CA GLU A 142 -7.09 6.39 -10.28
C GLU A 142 -5.99 5.71 -9.44
N ILE A 143 -5.29 6.50 -8.62
CA ILE A 143 -4.22 6.02 -7.73
C ILE A 143 -4.79 5.14 -6.61
N GLU A 144 -5.84 5.62 -5.92
CA GLU A 144 -6.55 4.83 -4.90
C GLU A 144 -7.03 3.51 -5.51
N TRP A 145 -7.73 3.61 -6.64
CA TRP A 145 -8.30 2.45 -7.28
C TRP A 145 -7.25 1.44 -7.70
N GLU A 146 -6.16 1.86 -8.36
CA GLU A 146 -5.16 0.91 -8.85
C GLU A 146 -4.33 0.30 -7.71
N TYR A 147 -4.03 1.06 -6.66
CA TYR A 147 -3.39 0.54 -5.46
C TYR A 147 -4.24 -0.57 -4.83
N ALA A 148 -5.53 -0.31 -4.65
CA ALA A 148 -6.47 -1.27 -4.11
C ALA A 148 -6.69 -2.46 -5.06
N ALA A 149 -6.77 -2.24 -6.37
CA ALA A 149 -6.94 -3.29 -7.37
C ALA A 149 -5.78 -4.28 -7.40
N ARG A 150 -4.55 -3.78 -7.21
CA ARG A 150 -3.33 -4.61 -7.17
C ARG A 150 -3.17 -5.42 -5.88
N GLY A 151 -3.95 -5.13 -4.84
CA GLY A 151 -3.90 -5.81 -3.54
C GLY A 151 -3.25 -5.00 -2.42
N GLY A 152 -2.84 -3.75 -2.66
CA GLY A 152 -2.28 -2.86 -1.62
C GLY A 152 -1.15 -3.50 -0.80
N LEU A 153 -1.25 -3.43 0.53
CA LEU A 153 -0.28 -4.05 1.44
C LEU A 153 -0.43 -5.57 1.60
N GLU A 154 -1.56 -6.17 1.20
CA GLU A 154 -1.78 -7.63 1.34
C GLU A 154 -0.96 -8.47 0.34
N VAL A 155 -0.21 -7.81 -0.57
CA VAL A 155 0.64 -8.46 -1.57
C VAL A 155 2.09 -7.98 -1.46
N GLY A 156 3.02 -8.85 -1.85
CA GLY A 156 4.43 -8.49 -1.95
C GLY A 156 4.73 -7.56 -3.13
N THR A 157 5.91 -6.92 -3.14
CA THR A 157 6.33 -6.03 -4.24
C THR A 157 6.34 -6.72 -5.61
N ALA A 158 6.66 -8.02 -5.66
CA ALA A 158 6.67 -8.78 -6.91
C ALA A 158 5.26 -8.90 -7.50
N GLU A 159 4.29 -9.30 -6.67
CA GLU A 159 2.88 -9.45 -7.05
C GLU A 159 2.25 -8.10 -7.40
N PHE A 160 2.50 -7.06 -6.59
CA PHE A 160 2.02 -5.71 -6.86
C PHE A 160 2.46 -5.19 -8.25
N ARG A 161 3.66 -5.58 -8.71
CA ARG A 161 4.21 -5.18 -10.02
C ARG A 161 3.63 -5.94 -11.20
N ASP A 162 2.96 -7.07 -10.99
CA ASP A 162 2.39 -7.86 -12.07
C ASP A 162 1.14 -7.17 -12.68
N SER A 163 0.70 -7.66 -13.83
CA SER A 163 -0.47 -7.16 -14.57
C SER A 163 -1.79 -7.42 -13.86
N ARG A 164 -1.85 -8.43 -13.00
CA ARG A 164 -3.02 -8.85 -12.23
C ARG A 164 -2.60 -9.18 -10.80
N TYR A 165 -3.55 -9.09 -9.88
CA TYR A 165 -3.34 -9.54 -8.51
C TYR A 165 -3.31 -11.08 -8.43
N PRO A 166 -2.78 -11.67 -7.34
CA PRO A 166 -2.76 -13.12 -7.13
C PRO A 166 -4.16 -13.74 -7.10
N MET A 167 -4.40 -14.78 -7.91
CA MET A 167 -5.69 -15.49 -8.02
C MET A 167 -5.50 -17.01 -7.90
N PRO A 168 -5.47 -17.57 -6.69
CA PRO A 168 -5.21 -19.00 -6.47
C PRO A 168 -6.21 -19.92 -7.19
N GLU A 169 -7.48 -19.50 -7.30
CA GLU A 169 -8.57 -20.23 -7.97
C GLU A 169 -8.59 -20.03 -9.49
N GLY A 170 -7.67 -19.22 -10.02
CA GLY A 170 -7.59 -18.85 -11.42
C GLY A 170 -8.62 -17.80 -11.85
N LEU A 171 -8.46 -17.30 -13.09
CA LEU A 171 -9.19 -16.13 -13.62
C LEU A 171 -10.71 -16.27 -13.54
N ASN A 172 -11.28 -17.44 -13.89
CA ASN A 172 -12.73 -17.68 -13.86
C ASN A 172 -13.33 -17.60 -12.46
N GLY A 173 -12.50 -17.73 -11.42
CA GLY A 173 -12.93 -17.62 -10.03
C GLY A 173 -12.97 -16.19 -9.51
N HIS A 174 -12.42 -15.22 -10.25
CA HIS A 174 -12.12 -13.86 -9.76
C HIS A 174 -12.58 -12.74 -10.70
N GLU A 175 -12.61 -12.96 -12.01
CA GLU A 175 -12.87 -11.92 -13.01
C GLU A 175 -14.06 -12.26 -13.92
N TRP A 176 -14.87 -11.23 -14.22
CA TRP A 176 -15.94 -11.30 -15.21
C TRP A 176 -15.50 -10.71 -16.55
N PHE A 177 -15.13 -11.56 -17.50
CA PHE A 177 -14.60 -11.18 -18.80
C PHE A 177 -15.43 -11.72 -19.98
N ALA A 178 -15.13 -11.25 -21.18
CA ALA A 178 -15.83 -11.67 -22.39
C ALA A 178 -15.61 -13.14 -22.72
N GLY A 179 -16.69 -13.86 -22.99
CA GLY A 179 -16.66 -15.20 -23.54
C GLY A 179 -17.63 -16.15 -22.85
N PRO A 180 -17.94 -17.30 -23.47
CA PRO A 180 -18.96 -18.23 -22.99
C PRO A 180 -18.59 -18.93 -21.68
N GLN A 181 -17.31 -18.89 -21.26
CA GLN A 181 -16.83 -19.50 -20.02
C GLN A 181 -16.83 -18.54 -18.82
N SER A 182 -17.13 -17.25 -19.04
CA SER A 182 -17.22 -16.23 -18.00
C SER A 182 -18.53 -15.44 -18.17
N ALA A 183 -18.49 -14.15 -18.46
CA ALA A 183 -19.69 -13.31 -18.44
C ALA A 183 -20.66 -13.55 -19.61
N ASN A 184 -20.25 -14.28 -20.65
CA ASN A 184 -21.06 -14.59 -21.85
C ASN A 184 -21.76 -13.37 -22.48
N GLY A 185 -21.09 -12.22 -22.45
CA GLY A 185 -21.60 -10.96 -22.99
C GLY A 185 -22.72 -10.33 -22.16
N GLN A 186 -22.88 -10.73 -20.90
CA GLN A 186 -23.92 -10.27 -19.99
C GLN A 186 -23.32 -9.66 -18.73
N LEU A 187 -23.95 -8.60 -18.26
CA LEU A 187 -23.72 -8.02 -16.94
C LEU A 187 -24.03 -9.07 -15.85
N GLN A 188 -23.16 -9.17 -14.84
CA GLN A 188 -23.25 -10.16 -13.79
C GLN A 188 -23.62 -9.54 -12.44
N LEU A 189 -24.18 -10.34 -11.54
CA LEU A 189 -24.51 -9.88 -10.19
C LEU A 189 -23.21 -9.58 -9.43
N ALA A 190 -23.18 -8.45 -8.73
CA ALA A 190 -22.01 -8.05 -7.95
C ALA A 190 -21.73 -9.05 -6.81
N GLY A 191 -20.45 -9.30 -6.56
CA GLY A 191 -19.93 -10.05 -5.42
C GLY A 191 -20.08 -11.56 -5.50
N LEU A 192 -20.22 -12.13 -6.70
CA LEU A 192 -20.37 -13.58 -6.89
C LEU A 192 -19.03 -14.34 -7.00
N LEU A 193 -18.00 -13.68 -7.51
CA LEU A 193 -16.65 -14.25 -7.63
C LEU A 193 -15.82 -13.96 -6.38
N GLN A 194 -14.67 -14.63 -6.26
CA GLN A 194 -13.72 -14.40 -5.17
C GLN A 194 -13.17 -12.97 -5.24
N PRO A 195 -12.89 -12.36 -4.09
CA PRO A 195 -12.31 -11.02 -4.05
C PRO A 195 -10.82 -11.05 -4.37
N ASN A 196 -10.26 -9.87 -4.65
CA ASN A 196 -8.82 -9.65 -4.62
C ASN A 196 -8.24 -9.79 -3.18
N PRO A 197 -6.91 -9.73 -3.00
CA PRO A 197 -6.28 -9.92 -1.68
C PRO A 197 -6.81 -8.99 -0.56
N LEU A 198 -7.28 -7.79 -0.92
CA LEU A 198 -7.88 -6.84 0.02
C LEU A 198 -9.35 -7.14 0.36
N GLY A 199 -9.97 -8.15 -0.24
CA GLY A 199 -11.38 -8.47 -0.01
C GLY A 199 -12.35 -7.65 -0.86
N LEU A 200 -11.87 -6.98 -1.93
CA LEU A 200 -12.70 -6.24 -2.88
C LEU A 200 -13.15 -7.15 -4.03
N HIS A 201 -14.42 -7.08 -4.38
CA HIS A 201 -14.98 -7.87 -5.47
C HIS A 201 -15.11 -7.06 -6.76
N ASP A 202 -15.13 -7.79 -7.89
CA ASP A 202 -15.41 -7.26 -9.23
C ASP A 202 -14.53 -6.06 -9.59
N VAL A 203 -13.30 -6.01 -9.06
CA VAL A 203 -12.35 -4.91 -9.37
C VAL A 203 -11.81 -5.06 -10.79
N LEU A 204 -11.81 -6.27 -11.34
CA LEU A 204 -11.45 -6.54 -12.73
C LEU A 204 -12.61 -7.26 -13.43
N GLY A 205 -13.09 -6.68 -14.52
CA GLY A 205 -14.25 -7.18 -15.25
C GLY A 205 -15.58 -6.62 -14.73
N ASN A 206 -16.68 -7.29 -15.10
CA ASN A 206 -18.08 -6.90 -14.85
C ASN A 206 -18.40 -5.52 -15.42
N VAL A 207 -18.16 -4.41 -14.70
CA VAL A 207 -18.25 -3.07 -15.30
C VAL A 207 -16.96 -2.29 -15.14
N ALA A 208 -16.68 -1.45 -16.13
CA ALA A 208 -15.60 -0.49 -15.99
C ALA A 208 -16.05 0.60 -15.00
N GLU A 209 -15.13 1.09 -14.19
CA GLU A 209 -15.49 1.97 -13.07
C GLU A 209 -15.02 3.40 -13.29
N MET A 210 -15.90 4.37 -13.03
CA MET A 210 -15.62 5.81 -13.15
C MET A 210 -14.68 6.32 -12.04
N MET A 211 -13.67 7.10 -12.43
CA MET A 211 -12.73 7.74 -11.49
C MET A 211 -13.04 9.22 -11.29
N PHE A 212 -12.50 9.79 -10.20
CA PHE A 212 -12.63 11.19 -9.80
C PHE A 212 -11.59 12.12 -10.44
N GLU A 213 -11.17 11.87 -11.68
CA GLU A 213 -10.19 12.71 -12.36
C GLU A 213 -10.32 12.66 -13.88
N PRO A 214 -9.89 13.72 -14.59
CA PRO A 214 -9.86 13.72 -16.03
C PRO A 214 -8.75 12.82 -16.58
N PHE A 215 -9.01 12.20 -17.73
CA PHE A 215 -8.02 11.43 -18.46
C PHE A 215 -6.88 12.32 -18.95
N ARG A 216 -5.65 11.83 -18.77
CA ARG A 216 -4.42 12.42 -19.29
C ARG A 216 -3.54 11.32 -19.88
N LEU A 217 -3.01 11.57 -21.06
CA LEU A 217 -1.97 10.75 -21.66
C LEU A 217 -0.70 10.76 -20.81
N ASN A 218 0.08 9.69 -20.88
CA ASN A 218 1.44 9.66 -20.36
C ASN A 218 2.38 10.39 -21.32
N LYS A 219 3.30 11.17 -20.75
CA LYS A 219 4.41 11.83 -21.43
C LYS A 219 5.70 11.46 -20.68
N LEU A 220 6.15 10.23 -20.89
CA LEU A 220 7.33 9.64 -20.26
C LEU A 220 7.23 9.67 -18.72
N ASP A 221 7.91 10.63 -18.09
CA ASP A 221 8.05 10.80 -16.65
C ASP A 221 6.90 11.55 -15.97
N ARG A 222 5.93 12.04 -16.75
CA ARG A 222 4.77 12.78 -16.22
C ARG A 222 3.52 12.54 -17.05
N GLN A 223 2.39 13.05 -16.56
CA GLN A 223 1.19 13.18 -17.39
C GLN A 223 1.30 14.35 -18.37
N HIS A 224 0.63 14.20 -19.50
CA HIS A 224 0.43 15.25 -20.48
C HIS A 224 -0.44 16.37 -19.89
N GLY A 225 -0.25 17.59 -20.40
CA GLY A 225 -0.94 18.78 -19.89
C GLY A 225 -2.43 18.83 -20.26
N GLN A 226 -2.82 18.17 -21.35
CA GLN A 226 -4.20 18.11 -21.83
C GLN A 226 -5.04 17.18 -20.96
N ALA A 227 -6.03 17.74 -20.27
CA ALA A 227 -7.10 17.01 -19.62
C ALA A 227 -8.23 16.73 -20.63
N GLY A 228 -8.68 15.47 -20.67
CA GLY A 228 -9.74 14.99 -21.55
C GLY A 228 -11.06 14.72 -20.83
N GLY A 229 -11.72 13.63 -21.22
CA GLY A 229 -12.88 13.04 -20.55
C GLY A 229 -12.56 12.51 -19.15
N PHE A 230 -13.39 11.64 -18.60
CA PHE A 230 -13.10 10.98 -17.32
C PHE A 230 -12.43 9.63 -17.54
N VAL A 231 -11.66 9.20 -16.55
CA VAL A 231 -11.00 7.89 -16.58
C VAL A 231 -12.00 6.80 -16.19
N VAL A 232 -11.93 5.66 -16.89
CA VAL A 232 -12.54 4.39 -16.45
C VAL A 232 -11.49 3.31 -16.26
N ARG A 233 -11.65 2.42 -15.27
CA ARG A 233 -10.68 1.36 -14.92
C ARG A 233 -11.35 -0.03 -14.86
N GLY A 234 -10.53 -1.09 -14.86
CA GLY A 234 -10.95 -2.46 -14.52
C GLY A 234 -11.45 -3.33 -15.68
N GLY A 235 -11.89 -2.73 -16.79
CA GLY A 235 -12.52 -3.48 -17.88
C GLY A 235 -13.96 -3.87 -17.53
N ASN A 236 -14.64 -4.61 -18.40
CA ASN A 236 -16.05 -4.97 -18.23
C ASN A 236 -16.36 -6.37 -18.80
N TYR A 237 -17.61 -6.80 -18.72
CA TYR A 237 -18.10 -8.10 -19.20
C TYR A 237 -17.92 -8.34 -20.72
N LEU A 238 -17.52 -7.32 -21.49
CA LEU A 238 -17.16 -7.40 -22.92
C LEU A 238 -15.65 -7.28 -23.17
N THR A 239 -14.84 -7.05 -22.14
CA THR A 239 -13.38 -7.00 -22.27
C THR A 239 -12.81 -8.41 -22.45
N PRO A 240 -11.99 -8.68 -23.48
CA PRO A 240 -11.34 -9.98 -23.64
C PRO A 240 -10.47 -10.34 -22.45
N GLN A 241 -10.42 -11.64 -22.13
CA GLN A 241 -9.58 -12.16 -21.04
C GLN A 241 -8.12 -11.68 -21.15
N SER A 242 -7.55 -11.62 -22.37
CA SER A 242 -6.16 -11.18 -22.59
C SER A 242 -5.92 -9.72 -22.23
N ASP A 243 -6.97 -8.90 -22.24
CA ASP A 243 -6.87 -7.44 -22.15
C ASP A 243 -7.17 -6.93 -20.74
N ILE A 244 -7.88 -7.70 -19.92
CA ILE A 244 -8.11 -7.34 -18.52
C ILE A 244 -6.79 -7.30 -17.75
N ARG A 245 -6.57 -6.24 -16.98
CA ARG A 245 -5.39 -6.03 -16.14
C ARG A 245 -5.64 -4.83 -15.23
N THR A 246 -4.90 -4.74 -14.13
CA THR A 246 -5.01 -3.61 -13.19
C THR A 246 -4.62 -2.29 -13.83
N SER A 247 -3.75 -2.26 -14.84
CA SER A 247 -3.39 -1.04 -15.58
C SER A 247 -4.38 -0.61 -16.67
N LEU A 248 -5.41 -1.42 -16.99
CA LEU A 248 -6.31 -1.16 -18.12
C LEU A 248 -7.18 0.07 -17.84
N ARG A 249 -6.88 1.17 -18.53
CA ARG A 249 -7.61 2.43 -18.37
C ARG A 249 -8.14 2.91 -19.72
N GLY A 250 -9.32 3.49 -19.69
CA GLY A 250 -9.98 4.11 -20.83
C GLY A 250 -10.31 5.57 -20.56
N GLU A 251 -10.60 6.28 -21.63
CA GLU A 251 -11.19 7.62 -21.61
C GLU A 251 -12.63 7.53 -22.08
N GLU A 252 -13.56 8.06 -21.29
CA GLU A 252 -14.95 8.25 -21.70
C GLU A 252 -15.30 9.75 -21.70
N PRO A 253 -16.01 10.26 -22.72
CA PRO A 253 -16.39 11.67 -22.76
C PRO A 253 -17.49 11.95 -21.75
N TYR A 254 -17.54 13.17 -21.20
CA TYR A 254 -18.66 13.60 -20.34
C TYR A 254 -19.99 13.73 -21.10
N TYR A 255 -19.92 14.03 -22.40
CA TYR A 255 -21.08 14.29 -23.25
C TYR A 255 -20.94 13.60 -24.61
N ARG A 256 -22.06 13.18 -25.18
CA ARG A 256 -22.23 12.77 -26.58
C ARG A 256 -23.33 13.63 -27.21
N GLU A 257 -23.59 13.48 -28.52
CA GLU A 257 -24.55 14.35 -29.24
C GLU A 257 -25.94 14.41 -28.59
N ALA A 258 -26.38 13.32 -27.96
CA ALA A 258 -27.70 13.20 -27.35
C ALA A 258 -27.79 13.68 -25.89
N GLY A 259 -26.67 14.11 -25.26
CA GLY A 259 -26.65 14.55 -23.87
C GLY A 259 -25.46 14.02 -23.07
N GLN A 260 -25.64 13.86 -21.76
CA GLN A 260 -24.62 13.27 -20.90
C GLN A 260 -24.28 11.85 -21.37
N SER A 261 -22.99 11.52 -21.36
CA SER A 261 -22.53 10.20 -21.79
C SER A 261 -22.95 9.14 -20.77
N GLN A 262 -23.59 8.09 -21.26
CA GLN A 262 -24.02 6.93 -20.49
C GLN A 262 -23.57 5.67 -21.25
N SER A 263 -23.23 4.62 -20.51
CA SER A 263 -22.76 3.36 -21.09
C SER A 263 -23.30 2.17 -20.30
N GLY A 264 -23.76 1.13 -21.00
CA GLY A 264 -24.18 -0.13 -20.37
C GLY A 264 -23.01 -1.01 -19.92
N GLN A 265 -21.78 -0.54 -20.08
CA GLN A 265 -20.55 -1.21 -19.65
C GLN A 265 -19.81 -0.47 -18.52
N VAL A 266 -20.28 0.72 -18.14
CA VAL A 266 -19.61 1.59 -17.18
C VAL A 266 -20.53 1.80 -15.98
N GLY A 267 -20.02 1.51 -14.79
CA GLY A 267 -20.64 1.82 -13.51
C GLY A 267 -19.64 2.51 -12.59
N PHE A 268 -19.80 2.36 -11.29
CA PHE A 268 -18.92 3.03 -10.32
C PHE A 268 -18.93 2.34 -8.96
N ARG A 269 -17.86 2.53 -8.20
CA ARG A 269 -17.80 2.29 -6.76
C ARG A 269 -17.47 3.60 -6.05
N LEU A 270 -17.71 3.65 -4.75
CA LEU A 270 -17.47 4.85 -3.93
C LEU A 270 -16.26 4.66 -3.03
N SER A 271 -15.52 5.75 -2.81
CA SER A 271 -14.48 5.88 -1.79
C SER A 271 -14.98 6.84 -0.70
N LEU A 272 -14.77 6.49 0.56
CA LEU A 272 -15.03 7.35 1.72
C LEU A 272 -13.69 7.86 2.25
N VAL A 273 -13.58 9.19 2.33
CA VAL A 273 -12.36 9.93 2.65
C VAL A 273 -12.65 11.11 3.59
N ALA A 274 -11.63 11.83 4.02
CA ALA A 274 -11.73 13.05 4.82
C ALA A 274 -11.04 14.24 4.14
N PRO A 275 -11.41 15.49 4.47
CA PRO A 275 -10.64 16.68 4.09
C PRO A 275 -9.20 16.60 4.58
N THR A 276 -8.27 17.30 3.92
CA THR A 276 -6.84 17.29 4.30
C THR A 276 -6.49 18.34 5.37
N LEU A 277 -7.16 19.49 5.34
CA LEU A 277 -6.95 20.62 6.26
C LEU A 277 -8.09 20.66 7.29
N THR A 278 -8.02 19.75 8.26
CA THR A 278 -9.12 19.43 9.20
C THR A 278 -9.14 20.27 10.46
N SER A 279 -7.96 20.63 11.00
CA SER A 279 -7.81 21.35 12.27
C SER A 279 -6.64 22.34 12.22
N ARG A 280 -6.55 23.24 13.21
CA ARG A 280 -5.42 24.18 13.32
C ARG A 280 -4.13 23.43 13.62
N GLU A 281 -4.24 22.43 14.48
CA GLU A 281 -3.17 21.52 14.89
C GLU A 281 -2.66 20.75 13.66
N ARG A 282 -3.56 20.23 12.81
CA ARG A 282 -3.19 19.60 11.54
C ARG A 282 -2.48 20.55 10.59
N ILE A 283 -2.97 21.78 10.45
CA ILE A 283 -2.33 22.79 9.58
C ILE A 283 -0.93 23.12 10.09
N ALA A 284 -0.76 23.28 11.41
CA ALA A 284 0.55 23.52 12.01
C ALA A 284 1.50 22.33 11.78
N ALA A 285 1.02 21.09 11.92
CA ALA A 285 1.82 19.89 11.65
C ALA A 285 2.20 19.76 10.16
N ILE A 286 1.31 20.14 9.24
CA ILE A 286 1.62 20.21 7.80
C ILE A 286 2.68 21.27 7.52
N ASP A 287 2.57 22.45 8.13
CA ASP A 287 3.55 23.53 7.96
C ASP A 287 4.92 23.13 8.52
N GLU A 288 4.96 22.52 9.71
CA GLU A 288 6.18 21.96 10.30
C GLU A 288 6.80 20.89 9.38
N SER A 289 6.01 19.91 8.95
CA SER A 289 6.46 18.88 8.00
C SER A 289 6.99 19.49 6.71
N TRP A 290 6.26 20.46 6.12
CA TRP A 290 6.69 21.18 4.92
C TRP A 290 8.02 21.91 5.12
N GLN A 291 8.23 22.55 6.27
CA GLN A 291 9.48 23.23 6.59
C GLN A 291 10.65 22.26 6.77
N HIS A 292 10.40 21.01 7.13
CA HIS A 292 11.42 19.97 7.25
C HIS A 292 11.74 19.25 5.93
N LEU A 293 10.80 19.21 4.97
CA LEU A 293 11.01 18.53 3.68
C LEU A 293 12.25 19.03 2.95
N GLY A 294 13.14 18.09 2.65
CA GLY A 294 14.37 18.33 1.89
C GLY A 294 15.42 19.17 2.61
N LYS A 295 15.30 19.41 3.92
CA LYS A 295 16.41 19.95 4.71
C LYS A 295 17.58 18.98 4.69
N ASP A 296 18.78 19.49 4.89
CA ASP A 296 19.95 18.62 4.97
C ASP A 296 19.78 17.69 6.18
N LEU A 297 19.91 16.38 5.92
CA LEU A 297 20.01 15.40 6.98
C LEU A 297 21.28 15.72 7.75
N ALA A 298 21.15 16.13 9.01
CA ALA A 298 22.29 16.13 9.90
C ALA A 298 22.82 14.70 9.93
N ASP A 299 23.93 14.43 9.23
CA ASP A 299 24.70 13.22 9.43
C ASP A 299 24.88 13.06 10.95
N GLY A 300 24.75 11.83 11.44
CA GLY A 300 24.55 11.45 12.86
C GLY A 300 25.65 11.83 13.86
N ASP A 301 26.35 12.94 13.64
CA ASP A 301 27.23 13.61 14.58
C ASP A 301 26.74 15.06 14.74
N ALA A 302 25.80 15.25 15.68
CA ALA A 302 25.24 16.54 16.07
C ALA A 302 26.28 17.41 16.82
N THR A 303 27.44 17.63 16.20
CA THR A 303 28.56 18.41 16.77
C THR A 303 28.93 19.63 15.93
N GLN A 304 28.20 19.97 14.87
CA GLN A 304 28.41 21.21 14.14
C GLN A 304 27.15 22.09 14.11
N ASP A 305 27.20 23.22 14.81
CA ASP A 305 26.30 24.39 14.73
C ASP A 305 26.31 25.07 13.34
N THR A 306 26.72 24.36 12.29
CA THR A 306 26.78 24.90 10.93
C THR A 306 25.39 24.77 10.30
N PRO A 307 24.75 25.87 9.86
CA PRO A 307 23.49 25.79 9.12
C PRO A 307 23.68 24.92 7.88
N GLY A 308 22.70 24.07 7.56
CA GLY A 308 22.72 23.28 6.34
C GLY A 308 22.74 24.17 5.08
N THR A 309 23.14 23.58 3.97
CA THR A 309 23.18 24.19 2.63
C THR A 309 21.84 24.83 2.27
N VAL A 310 20.72 24.17 2.60
CA VAL A 310 19.37 24.72 2.37
C VAL A 310 19.13 25.96 3.22
N GLU A 311 19.46 25.93 4.52
CA GLU A 311 19.33 27.11 5.40
C GLU A 311 20.24 28.26 4.95
N GLN A 312 21.45 27.96 4.48
CA GLN A 312 22.38 28.96 3.94
C GLN A 312 21.83 29.62 2.67
N LEU A 313 21.28 28.85 1.73
CA LEU A 313 20.65 29.37 0.52
C LEU A 313 19.43 30.25 0.83
N SER A 314 18.59 29.80 1.78
CA SER A 314 17.44 30.58 2.23
C SER A 314 17.85 31.93 2.84
N SER A 315 18.90 31.92 3.67
CA SER A 315 19.47 33.14 4.27
C SER A 315 20.04 34.08 3.20
N LEU A 316 20.79 33.55 2.22
CA LEU A 316 21.33 34.33 1.11
C LEU A 316 20.23 34.94 0.23
N ALA A 317 19.14 34.21 -0.02
CA ALA A 317 17.99 34.71 -0.76
C ALA A 317 17.28 35.84 0.00
N ALA A 318 17.15 35.73 1.32
CA ALA A 318 16.47 36.73 2.16
C ALA A 318 17.23 38.06 2.29
N GLU A 319 18.56 38.02 2.26
CA GLU A 319 19.42 39.22 2.35
C GLU A 319 19.59 39.96 1.00
N GLN A 320 19.09 39.39 -0.09
CA GLN A 320 19.37 39.89 -1.43
C GLN A 320 18.36 40.95 -1.91
N GLU A 321 18.87 42.10 -2.37
CA GLU A 321 18.05 43.20 -2.89
C GLU A 321 17.69 43.04 -4.38
N ASP A 322 18.48 42.28 -5.14
CA ASP A 322 18.19 41.98 -6.55
C ASP A 322 17.13 40.87 -6.65
N ILE A 323 15.92 41.26 -7.05
CA ILE A 323 14.76 40.37 -7.21
C ILE A 323 15.08 39.19 -8.13
N ALA A 324 15.83 39.40 -9.22
CA ALA A 324 16.14 38.32 -10.16
C ALA A 324 17.12 37.30 -9.55
N LEU A 325 18.08 37.76 -8.74
CA LEU A 325 18.97 36.85 -8.02
C LEU A 325 18.25 36.14 -6.87
N GLN A 326 17.36 36.85 -6.16
CA GLN A 326 16.52 36.26 -5.12
C GLN A 326 15.66 35.11 -5.69
N GLU A 327 15.00 35.32 -6.83
CA GLU A 327 14.21 34.28 -7.51
C GLU A 327 15.07 33.08 -7.92
N GLN A 328 16.30 33.32 -8.42
CA GLN A 328 17.23 32.25 -8.79
C GLN A 328 17.71 31.45 -7.58
N LEU A 329 18.02 32.11 -6.46
CA LEU A 329 18.40 31.44 -5.23
C LEU A 329 17.26 30.61 -4.65
N GLN A 330 16.02 31.12 -4.72
CA GLN A 330 14.83 30.38 -4.28
C GLN A 330 14.54 29.16 -5.17
N ASP A 331 14.70 29.29 -6.49
CA ASP A 331 14.59 28.15 -7.41
C ASP A 331 15.65 27.09 -7.12
N LEU A 332 16.90 27.51 -6.89
CA LEU A 332 17.98 26.60 -6.51
C LEU A 332 17.71 25.91 -5.17
N GLU A 333 17.23 26.64 -4.16
CA GLU A 333 16.80 26.08 -2.87
C GLU A 333 15.72 25.01 -3.07
N ASN A 334 14.67 25.31 -3.84
CA ASN A 334 13.59 24.38 -4.11
C ASN A 334 14.08 23.12 -4.86
N GLN A 335 14.98 23.27 -5.83
CA GLN A 335 15.59 22.15 -6.54
C GLN A 335 16.45 21.28 -5.61
N LEU A 336 17.22 21.90 -4.71
CA LEU A 336 18.03 21.19 -3.72
C LEU A 336 17.15 20.42 -2.74
N ARG A 337 16.12 21.06 -2.19
CA ARG A 337 15.14 20.41 -1.30
C ARG A 337 14.47 19.22 -1.97
N ALA A 338 14.05 19.36 -3.22
CA ALA A 338 13.48 18.25 -3.99
C ALA A 338 14.49 17.13 -4.32
N SER A 339 15.79 17.45 -4.40
CA SER A 339 16.85 16.46 -4.55
C SER A 339 17.10 15.70 -3.25
N ASN A 340 17.24 16.43 -2.13
CA ASN A 340 17.43 15.87 -0.79
C ASN A 340 16.27 14.94 -0.42
N GLN A 341 15.03 15.38 -0.67
CA GLN A 341 13.83 14.57 -0.44
C GLN A 341 13.88 13.23 -1.19
N ARG A 342 14.23 13.25 -2.48
CA ARG A 342 14.34 12.00 -3.27
C ARG A 342 15.46 11.08 -2.76
N GLN A 343 16.56 11.65 -2.26
CA GLN A 343 17.65 10.88 -1.65
C GLN A 343 17.20 10.25 -0.34
N GLU A 344 16.45 10.98 0.49
CA GLU A 344 15.88 10.49 1.73
C GLU A 344 14.88 9.34 1.47
N GLU A 345 13.97 9.49 0.52
CA GLU A 345 13.02 8.43 0.13
C GLU A 345 13.74 7.16 -0.34
N ALA A 346 14.78 7.31 -1.17
CA ALA A 346 15.61 6.19 -1.62
C ALA A 346 16.35 5.53 -0.45
N ARG A 347 16.84 6.32 0.51
CA ARG A 347 17.48 5.84 1.74
C ARG A 347 16.48 5.04 2.58
N ASN A 348 15.27 5.56 2.79
CA ASN A 348 14.21 4.91 3.56
C ASN A 348 13.80 3.57 2.95
N LEU A 349 13.69 3.51 1.61
CA LEU A 349 13.46 2.25 0.89
C LEU A 349 14.61 1.25 1.08
N ALA A 350 15.87 1.70 1.05
CA ALA A 350 17.02 0.85 1.28
C ALA A 350 17.06 0.30 2.71
N VAL A 351 16.73 1.13 3.71
CA VAL A 351 16.61 0.70 5.11
C VAL A 351 15.55 -0.39 5.24
N ARG A 352 14.34 -0.19 4.70
CA ARG A 352 13.27 -1.20 4.75
C ARG A 352 13.66 -2.50 4.05
N ALA A 353 14.37 -2.43 2.92
CA ALA A 353 14.90 -3.63 2.26
C ALA A 353 15.94 -4.37 3.13
N SER A 354 16.80 -3.64 3.84
CA SER A 354 17.77 -4.21 4.78
C SER A 354 17.08 -4.85 5.99
N LEU A 355 16.07 -4.18 6.57
CA LEU A 355 15.29 -4.71 7.68
C LEU A 355 14.58 -6.01 7.29
N ASN A 356 14.00 -6.06 6.08
CA ASN A 356 13.41 -7.28 5.55
C ASN A 356 14.44 -8.41 5.41
N LEU A 357 15.63 -8.13 4.85
CA LEU A 357 16.70 -9.12 4.74
C LEU A 357 17.17 -9.61 6.13
N GLY A 358 17.41 -8.70 7.07
CA GLY A 358 17.83 -9.03 8.42
C GLY A 358 16.80 -9.87 9.17
N SER A 359 15.52 -9.50 9.08
CA SER A 359 14.41 -10.28 9.64
C SER A 359 14.37 -11.69 9.05
N PHE A 360 14.47 -11.81 7.72
CA PHE A 360 14.50 -13.12 7.06
C PHE A 360 15.72 -13.96 7.44
N LEU A 361 16.91 -13.36 7.52
CA LEU A 361 18.11 -14.08 7.97
C LEU A 361 17.97 -14.56 9.41
N CYS A 362 17.30 -13.80 10.28
CA CYS A 362 17.00 -14.24 11.65
C CYS A 362 16.08 -15.48 11.66
N THR A 363 15.09 -15.58 10.75
CA THR A 363 14.31 -16.83 10.58
C THR A 363 15.20 -18.02 10.22
N LYS A 364 16.23 -17.79 9.38
CA LYS A 364 17.18 -18.84 9.00
C LYS A 364 18.15 -19.23 10.10
N LEU A 365 18.56 -18.28 10.93
CA LEU A 365 19.33 -18.58 12.13
C LEU A 365 18.54 -19.44 13.11
N GLU A 366 17.24 -19.16 13.28
CA GLU A 366 16.37 -20.04 14.05
C GLU A 366 16.29 -21.44 13.43
N ASP A 367 15.84 -21.54 12.17
CA ASP A 367 15.63 -22.82 11.46
C ASP A 367 16.88 -23.73 11.60
N ASP A 368 18.04 -23.20 11.23
CA ASP A 368 19.29 -23.96 11.19
C ASP A 368 19.87 -24.18 12.60
N GLY A 369 19.65 -23.24 13.53
CA GLY A 369 20.07 -23.35 14.92
C GLY A 369 19.31 -24.42 15.70
N VAL A 370 17.98 -24.43 15.58
CA VAL A 370 17.13 -25.46 16.19
C VAL A 370 17.43 -26.83 15.57
N PHE A 371 17.66 -26.89 14.26
CA PHE A 371 18.04 -28.14 13.60
C PHE A 371 19.41 -28.65 14.07
N LEU A 372 20.39 -27.76 14.27
CA LEU A 372 21.69 -28.12 14.82
C LEU A 372 21.56 -28.69 16.25
N ASP A 373 20.76 -28.04 17.12
CA ASP A 373 20.49 -28.52 18.47
C ASP A 373 19.86 -29.93 18.45
N PHE A 374 18.95 -30.18 17.52
CA PHE A 374 18.38 -31.51 17.30
C PHE A 374 19.45 -32.54 16.90
N LEU A 375 20.32 -32.22 15.93
CA LEU A 375 21.40 -33.12 15.51
C LEU A 375 22.37 -33.41 16.66
N HIS A 376 22.72 -32.38 17.43
CA HIS A 376 23.61 -32.51 18.57
C HIS A 376 23.01 -33.43 19.65
N ASN A 377 21.75 -33.20 20.04
CA ASN A 377 21.03 -34.06 20.98
C ASN A 377 20.92 -35.50 20.45
N ASN A 378 20.63 -35.65 19.15
CA ASN A 378 20.55 -36.96 18.51
C ASN A 378 21.90 -37.70 18.55
N TYR A 379 23.00 -37.01 18.28
CA TYR A 379 24.35 -37.58 18.38
C TYR A 379 24.67 -37.97 19.82
N GLN A 380 24.45 -37.09 20.78
CA GLN A 380 24.73 -37.37 22.20
C GLN A 380 23.96 -38.58 22.74
N MET A 381 22.68 -38.75 22.34
CA MET A 381 21.87 -39.88 22.78
C MET A 381 22.29 -41.22 22.17
N ASN A 382 22.77 -41.22 20.91
CA ASN A 382 23.01 -42.45 20.15
C ASN A 382 24.50 -42.82 20.01
N CYS A 383 25.42 -41.88 20.24
CA CYS A 383 26.85 -42.00 19.95
C CYS A 383 27.77 -41.68 21.13
N GLY A 384 27.28 -41.90 22.37
CA GLY A 384 28.09 -41.81 23.58
C GLY A 384 29.25 -42.83 23.65
N VAL A 385 30.04 -42.76 24.73
CA VAL A 385 31.39 -43.36 24.88
C VAL A 385 31.45 -44.90 24.63
N ASP A 386 30.33 -45.62 24.66
CA ASP A 386 30.25 -47.07 24.43
C ASP A 386 29.27 -47.47 23.29
N SER A 387 28.93 -46.56 22.38
CA SER A 387 28.00 -46.86 21.29
C SER A 387 28.60 -47.81 20.24
N THR A 388 27.85 -48.86 19.88
CA THR A 388 28.15 -49.76 18.76
C THR A 388 27.39 -49.40 17.48
N ASP A 389 26.72 -48.24 17.45
CA ASP A 389 25.96 -47.81 16.27
C ASP A 389 26.92 -47.40 15.14
N THR A 390 26.92 -48.18 14.06
CA THR A 390 27.76 -47.94 12.88
C THR A 390 27.44 -46.63 12.14
N SER A 391 26.33 -45.97 12.48
CA SER A 391 25.95 -44.67 11.92
C SER A 391 26.61 -43.48 12.61
N CYS A 392 27.37 -43.67 13.69
CA CYS A 392 27.92 -42.56 14.48
C CYS A 392 28.88 -41.65 13.72
N ASP A 393 29.79 -42.20 12.91
CA ASP A 393 30.69 -41.38 12.07
C ASP A 393 29.89 -40.51 11.09
N MET A 394 28.83 -41.07 10.49
CA MET A 394 27.95 -40.33 9.57
C MET A 394 27.15 -39.24 10.30
N ARG A 395 26.66 -39.52 11.52
CA ARG A 395 25.96 -38.51 12.34
C ARG A 395 26.90 -37.38 12.75
N GLN A 396 28.14 -37.71 13.15
CA GLN A 396 29.16 -36.73 13.46
C GLN A 396 29.48 -35.85 12.26
N GLN A 397 29.71 -36.45 11.09
CA GLN A 397 29.97 -35.69 9.87
C GLN A 397 28.82 -34.73 9.54
N ARG A 398 27.56 -35.18 9.64
CA ARG A 398 26.39 -34.31 9.41
C ARG A 398 26.29 -33.17 10.42
N LEU A 399 26.63 -33.44 11.68
CA LEU A 399 26.65 -32.42 12.73
C LEU A 399 27.71 -31.35 12.42
N GLU A 400 28.93 -31.76 12.08
CA GLU A 400 30.03 -30.85 11.70
C GLU A 400 29.69 -30.05 10.44
N GLU A 401 29.07 -30.68 9.43
CA GLU A 401 28.62 -29.98 8.21
C GLU A 401 27.54 -28.94 8.51
N GLN A 402 26.58 -29.23 9.40
CA GLN A 402 25.53 -28.29 9.78
C GLN A 402 26.09 -27.14 10.64
N ASP A 403 26.99 -27.44 11.58
CA ASP A 403 27.66 -26.45 12.43
C ASP A 403 28.41 -25.42 11.57
N ALA A 404 29.21 -25.90 10.60
CA ALA A 404 29.94 -25.02 9.68
C ALA A 404 29.01 -24.14 8.82
N ARG A 405 27.84 -24.67 8.42
CA ARG A 405 26.82 -23.89 7.69
C ARG A 405 26.21 -22.79 8.56
N LEU A 406 25.83 -23.14 9.79
CA LEU A 406 25.26 -22.17 10.72
C LEU A 406 26.26 -21.09 11.12
N GLU A 407 27.54 -21.44 11.30
CA GLU A 407 28.60 -20.46 11.56
C GLU A 407 28.78 -19.49 10.38
N ALA A 408 28.73 -20.00 9.14
CA ALA A 408 28.78 -19.16 7.94
C ALA A 408 27.57 -18.23 7.84
N LEU A 409 26.36 -18.73 8.12
CA LEU A 409 25.13 -17.94 8.14
C LEU A 409 25.17 -16.87 9.24
N SER A 410 25.63 -17.22 10.45
CA SER A 410 25.76 -16.31 11.59
C SER A 410 26.73 -15.17 11.28
N ARG A 411 27.87 -15.47 10.62
CA ARG A 411 28.80 -14.44 10.13
C ARG A 411 28.16 -13.53 9.09
N TYR A 412 27.37 -14.09 8.16
CA TYR A 412 26.69 -13.29 7.14
C TYR A 412 25.65 -12.36 7.76
N TYR A 413 24.80 -12.87 8.65
CA TYR A 413 23.84 -12.07 9.41
C TYR A 413 24.52 -10.96 10.20
N ALA A 414 25.59 -11.28 10.95
CA ALA A 414 26.34 -10.30 11.73
C ALA A 414 26.93 -9.19 10.85
N SER A 415 27.48 -9.54 9.68
CA SER A 415 28.01 -8.55 8.73
C SER A 415 26.91 -7.61 8.23
N SER A 416 25.77 -8.15 7.79
CA SER A 416 24.64 -7.34 7.29
C SER A 416 24.01 -6.48 8.38
N LEU A 417 23.92 -7.00 9.61
CA LEU A 417 23.43 -6.27 10.77
C LEU A 417 24.33 -5.07 11.09
N VAL A 418 25.64 -5.30 11.22
CA VAL A 418 26.62 -4.25 11.54
C VAL A 418 26.67 -3.20 10.42
N GLU A 419 26.67 -3.63 9.16
CA GLU A 419 26.70 -2.73 8.00
C GLU A 419 25.49 -1.81 7.99
N SER A 420 24.27 -2.36 8.12
CA SER A 420 23.04 -1.57 8.14
C SER A 420 22.93 -0.68 9.39
N ALA A 421 23.28 -1.19 10.56
CA ALA A 421 23.29 -0.42 11.80
C ALA A 421 24.23 0.79 11.70
N THR A 422 25.47 0.57 11.25
CA THR A 422 26.48 1.64 11.11
C THR A 422 26.10 2.66 10.04
N LEU A 423 25.53 2.21 8.92
CA LEU A 423 25.18 3.07 7.80
C LEU A 423 23.98 3.98 8.10
N TYR A 424 23.00 3.49 8.85
CA TYR A 424 21.72 4.16 9.02
C TYR A 424 21.49 4.77 10.41
N GLY A 425 22.12 4.22 11.46
CA GLY A 425 21.97 4.70 12.84
C GLY A 425 20.61 4.40 13.49
N GLU A 426 20.53 4.61 14.81
CA GLU A 426 19.37 4.17 15.61
C GLU A 426 18.07 4.88 15.21
N ASN A 427 18.09 6.20 15.03
CA ASN A 427 16.87 6.98 14.76
C ASN A 427 16.19 6.54 13.46
N LEU A 428 16.94 6.50 12.36
CA LEU A 428 16.39 6.14 11.05
C LEU A 428 15.91 4.70 11.03
N LEU A 429 16.66 3.77 11.64
CA LEU A 429 16.24 2.38 11.73
C LEU A 429 14.95 2.25 12.55
N GLY A 430 14.86 2.93 13.69
CA GLY A 430 13.67 2.91 14.55
C GLY A 430 12.41 3.40 13.83
N GLU A 431 12.50 4.51 13.09
CA GLU A 431 11.40 5.02 12.27
C GLU A 431 10.96 3.99 11.21
N GLN A 432 11.92 3.40 10.49
CA GLN A 432 11.62 2.46 9.42
C GLN A 432 11.16 1.08 9.92
N VAL A 433 11.52 0.69 11.14
CA VAL A 433 10.97 -0.49 11.82
C VAL A 433 9.47 -0.31 12.01
N GLY A 434 9.00 0.85 12.47
CA GLY A 434 7.57 1.15 12.61
C GLY A 434 6.81 1.04 11.28
N VAL A 435 7.35 1.66 10.22
CA VAL A 435 6.75 1.58 8.86
C VAL A 435 6.70 0.14 8.35
N PHE A 436 7.78 -0.63 8.54
CA PHE A 436 7.83 -2.01 8.06
C PHE A 436 6.95 -2.94 8.90
N GLU A 437 6.78 -2.67 10.19
CA GLU A 437 5.83 -3.38 11.05
C GLU A 437 4.37 -3.20 10.59
N GLU A 438 3.98 -1.99 10.14
CA GLU A 438 2.66 -1.77 9.53
C GLU A 438 2.48 -2.58 8.25
N ILE A 439 3.52 -2.64 7.40
CA ILE A 439 3.51 -3.47 6.19
C ILE A 439 3.31 -4.96 6.55
N ILE A 440 4.05 -5.47 7.54
CA ILE A 440 3.92 -6.85 8.00
C ILE A 440 2.54 -7.12 8.59
N THR A 441 2.02 -6.18 9.40
CA THR A 441 0.73 -6.33 10.09
C THR A 441 -0.44 -6.42 9.11
N HIS A 442 -0.37 -5.67 8.01
CA HIS A 442 -1.39 -5.66 6.96
C HIS A 442 -1.13 -6.63 5.80
N ASN A 443 -0.09 -7.45 5.89
CA ASN A 443 0.19 -8.49 4.91
C ASN A 443 0.15 -9.86 5.57
N LYS A 444 -0.92 -10.62 5.33
CA LYS A 444 -1.10 -11.95 5.93
C LYS A 444 0.05 -12.91 5.66
N GLN A 445 0.70 -12.79 4.51
CA GLN A 445 1.86 -13.62 4.14
C GLN A 445 3.12 -13.29 4.94
N LEU A 446 3.22 -12.07 5.48
CA LEU A 446 4.38 -11.60 6.23
C LEU A 446 4.20 -11.66 7.74
N THR A 447 2.99 -11.89 8.26
CA THR A 447 2.69 -11.84 9.71
C THR A 447 3.69 -12.59 10.60
N GLN A 448 4.19 -13.74 10.14
CA GLN A 448 5.17 -14.56 10.86
C GLN A 448 6.55 -13.89 11.00
N LEU A 449 6.87 -12.89 10.17
CA LEU A 449 8.14 -12.16 10.18
C LEU A 449 8.22 -11.13 11.32
N LYS A 450 7.09 -10.71 11.90
CA LYS A 450 7.02 -9.66 12.92
C LYS A 450 7.97 -9.88 14.12
N PRO A 451 7.97 -11.05 14.80
CA PRO A 451 8.89 -11.30 15.92
C PRO A 451 10.37 -11.21 15.51
N TYR A 452 10.69 -11.62 14.28
CA TYR A 452 12.06 -11.56 13.76
C TYR A 452 12.51 -10.15 13.41
N LEU A 453 11.59 -9.30 12.95
CA LEU A 453 11.89 -7.88 12.77
C LEU A 453 12.26 -7.23 14.10
N HIS A 454 11.47 -7.49 15.15
CA HIS A 454 11.73 -6.96 16.48
C HIS A 454 13.05 -7.47 17.05
N THR A 455 13.30 -8.79 16.93
CA THR A 455 14.56 -9.40 17.37
C THR A 455 15.77 -8.85 16.60
N HIS A 456 15.64 -8.69 15.28
CA HIS A 456 16.71 -8.10 14.46
C HIS A 456 16.99 -6.67 14.87
N TRP A 457 15.94 -5.87 15.10
CA TRP A 457 16.05 -4.50 15.56
C TRP A 457 16.72 -4.39 16.95
N GLU A 458 16.35 -5.25 17.89
CA GLU A 458 16.98 -5.30 19.21
C GLU A 458 18.48 -5.60 19.11
N ASN A 459 18.86 -6.57 18.28
CA ASN A 459 20.28 -6.88 18.03
C ASN A 459 21.02 -5.67 17.40
N GLN A 460 20.39 -4.94 16.48
CA GLN A 460 20.96 -3.71 15.91
C GLN A 460 21.15 -2.62 16.98
N ARG A 461 20.16 -2.39 17.83
CA ARG A 461 20.24 -1.42 18.92
C ARG A 461 21.33 -1.77 19.92
N GLU A 462 21.42 -3.03 20.30
CA GLU A 462 22.48 -3.51 21.19
C GLU A 462 23.86 -3.24 20.60
N TYR A 463 24.05 -3.57 19.32
CA TYR A 463 25.30 -3.26 18.62
C TYR A 463 25.60 -1.76 18.60
N LEU A 464 24.61 -0.92 18.30
CA LEU A 464 24.80 0.54 18.26
C LEU A 464 25.21 1.11 19.62
N GLN A 465 24.69 0.56 20.72
CA GLN A 465 24.98 0.99 22.08
C GLN A 465 26.33 0.47 22.60
N GLN A 466 26.64 -0.82 22.35
CA GLN A 466 27.80 -1.49 22.93
C GLN A 466 29.02 -1.51 22.01
N GLN A 467 28.83 -1.32 20.70
CA GLN A 467 29.85 -1.45 19.65
C GLN A 467 30.56 -2.81 19.69
N HIS A 468 29.84 -3.86 20.09
CA HIS A 468 30.35 -5.22 20.25
C HIS A 468 29.60 -6.20 19.34
N ILE A 469 30.34 -7.11 18.70
CA ILE A 469 29.78 -8.14 17.83
C ILE A 469 29.66 -9.43 18.62
N SER A 470 28.42 -9.88 18.89
CA SER A 470 28.15 -11.15 19.57
C SER A 470 27.28 -12.08 18.70
N THR A 471 27.93 -12.81 17.78
CA THR A 471 27.22 -13.69 16.84
C THR A 471 26.43 -14.80 17.53
N ASN A 472 26.93 -15.29 18.67
CA ASN A 472 26.26 -16.35 19.42
C ASN A 472 25.03 -15.83 20.15
N ASP A 473 25.11 -14.65 20.79
CA ASP A 473 23.95 -14.07 21.47
C ASP A 473 22.85 -13.73 20.46
N TRP A 474 23.22 -13.18 19.29
CA TRP A 474 22.24 -12.89 18.25
C TRP A 474 21.60 -14.15 17.65
N LEU A 475 22.36 -15.24 17.50
CA LEU A 475 21.82 -16.54 17.13
C LEU A 475 20.81 -17.05 18.17
N GLU A 476 21.15 -17.00 19.46
CA GLU A 476 20.25 -17.43 20.53
C GLU A 476 19.00 -16.55 20.63
N ASN A 477 19.13 -15.23 20.42
CA ASN A 477 17.99 -14.31 20.34
C ASN A 477 17.03 -14.70 19.20
N CYS A 478 17.56 -15.01 18.01
CA CYS A 478 16.75 -15.50 16.89
C CYS A 478 16.10 -16.86 17.20
N LYS A 479 16.85 -17.81 17.79
CA LYS A 479 16.33 -19.12 18.19
C LYS A 479 15.21 -19.04 19.23
N ALA A 480 15.22 -18.02 20.09
CA ALA A 480 14.21 -17.84 21.12
C ALA A 480 12.79 -17.61 20.55
N MET A 481 12.68 -17.27 19.26
CA MET A 481 11.40 -17.05 18.57
C MET A 481 10.67 -18.35 18.17
N ALA A 482 11.32 -19.51 18.29
CA ALA A 482 10.76 -20.82 17.95
C ALA A 482 9.59 -21.29 18.86
N ASN A 483 9.18 -20.49 19.85
CA ASN A 483 8.26 -20.88 20.92
C ASN A 483 6.84 -20.29 20.78
#